data_AF-A0A9D1H9S4-F1
#
_entry.id   AF-A0A9D1H9S4-F1
#
_cell.length_a   1.000
_cell.length_b   1.000
_cell.length_c   1.000
_cell.angle_alpha   90.00
_cell.angle_beta   90.00
_cell.angle_gamma   90.00
#
_symmetry.space_group_name_H-M   'P 1'
#
loop_
_entity.id
_entity.type
_entity.pdbx_description
1 polymer ?
#
loop_
_entity_poly.entity_id
_entity_poly.type
_entity_poly.pdbx_seq_one_letter_code
_entity_poly.pdbx_strand_id
1 'polypeptide(L)'
;MRADKFLWQVRLFKTRSLAAEACRKNQVQVDGAAVKAAREVHPGNKVRLRRNQVFFEFLVLDLPKSRVGAKLVPLYLKNITPPEEIERMERMRLSRTVYVNAYHEGRPTKKDRRDIEEFTEDWIDFFDEDDAGTPDDASQADESDRFPAAASQR
;
A
#
# COMPACT_ATOMS: atom_id res chain seq x y z
N MET A 1 -0.19 -0.19 37.34
CA MET A 1 0.44 0.62 36.26
C MET A 1 -0.60 0.94 35.20
N ARG A 2 -0.72 2.19 34.73
CA ARG A 2 -1.71 2.56 33.72
C ARG A 2 -1.51 1.84 32.38
N ALA A 3 -2.60 1.41 31.74
CA ALA A 3 -2.62 0.72 30.46
C ALA A 3 -1.94 1.53 29.34
N ASP A 4 -2.23 2.84 29.24
CA ASP A 4 -1.61 3.72 28.24
C ASP A 4 -0.07 3.76 28.35
N LYS A 5 0.44 3.82 29.57
CA LYS A 5 1.87 3.84 29.88
C LYS A 5 2.51 2.48 29.57
N PHE A 6 1.87 1.39 29.98
CA PHE A 6 2.35 0.03 29.73
C PHE A 6 2.52 -0.25 28.24
N LEU A 7 1.46 -0.04 27.44
CA LEU A 7 1.45 -0.31 25.99
C LEU A 7 2.55 0.47 25.24
N TRP A 8 2.84 1.68 25.69
CA TRP A 8 3.92 2.50 25.15
C TRP A 8 5.31 1.99 25.58
N GLN A 9 5.48 1.60 26.84
CA GLN A 9 6.75 1.07 27.36
C GLN A 9 7.17 -0.23 26.66
N VAL A 10 6.22 -1.13 26.39
CA VAL A 10 6.46 -2.39 25.64
C VAL A 10 6.50 -2.23 24.12
N ARG A 11 6.47 -0.98 23.62
CA ARG A 11 6.58 -0.61 22.19
C ARG A 11 5.45 -1.12 21.30
N LEU A 12 4.28 -1.46 21.84
CA LEU A 12 3.09 -1.73 21.02
C LEU A 12 2.60 -0.47 20.29
N PHE A 13 2.82 0.71 20.88
CA PHE A 13 2.57 2.01 20.26
C PHE A 13 3.83 2.89 20.21
N LYS A 14 3.90 3.75 19.18
CA LYS A 14 5.01 4.70 18.99
C LYS A 14 5.05 5.74 20.11
N THR A 15 3.90 6.30 20.47
CA THR A 15 3.74 7.34 21.50
C THR A 15 2.66 6.95 22.51
N ARG A 16 2.71 7.54 23.72
CA ARG A 16 1.71 7.33 24.76
C ARG A 16 0.33 7.88 24.36
N SER A 17 0.28 8.99 23.64
CA SER A 17 -0.97 9.59 23.16
C SER A 17 -1.72 8.66 22.20
N LEU A 18 -1.00 7.96 21.31
CA LEU A 18 -1.57 6.94 20.41
C LEU A 18 -2.15 5.76 21.20
N ALA A 19 -1.46 5.30 22.25
CA ALA A 19 -1.97 4.24 23.12
C ALA A 19 -3.26 4.68 23.84
N ALA A 20 -3.30 5.91 24.35
CA ALA A 20 -4.49 6.46 25.00
C ALA A 20 -5.66 6.62 24.01
N GLU A 21 -5.39 7.03 22.78
CA GLU A 21 -6.39 7.10 21.71
C GLU A 21 -6.93 5.72 21.34
N ALA A 22 -6.07 4.71 21.20
CA ALA A 22 -6.50 3.34 20.93
C ALA A 22 -7.39 2.78 22.06
N CYS A 23 -7.07 3.09 23.32
CA CYS A 23 -7.93 2.75 24.46
C CYS A 23 -9.29 3.48 24.36
N ARG A 24 -9.31 4.77 24.00
CA ARG A 24 -10.56 5.53 23.79
C ARG A 24 -11.43 4.98 22.66
N LYS A 25 -10.80 4.47 21.59
CA LYS A 25 -11.46 3.86 20.43
C LYS A 25 -11.87 2.39 20.66
N ASN A 26 -11.77 1.87 21.89
CA ASN A 26 -12.03 0.46 22.23
C ASN A 26 -11.23 -0.54 21.37
N GLN A 27 -10.05 -0.14 20.89
CA GLN A 27 -9.15 -1.02 20.14
C GLN A 27 -8.30 -1.90 21.06
N VAL A 28 -8.23 -1.56 22.35
CA VAL A 28 -7.49 -2.31 23.36
C VAL A 28 -8.47 -2.93 24.34
N GLN A 29 -8.31 -4.22 24.57
CA GLN A 29 -9.03 -4.98 25.59
C GLN A 29 -8.02 -5.63 26.54
N VAL A 30 -8.37 -5.68 27.82
CA VAL A 30 -7.61 -6.39 28.86
C VAL A 30 -8.54 -7.41 29.47
N ASP A 31 -8.14 -8.67 29.46
CA ASP A 31 -8.94 -9.82 29.93
C ASP A 31 -10.35 -9.87 29.33
N GLY A 32 -10.46 -9.50 28.04
CA GLY A 32 -11.72 -9.50 27.29
C GLY A 32 -12.60 -8.24 27.46
N ALA A 33 -12.24 -7.32 28.36
CA ALA A 33 -12.98 -6.07 28.55
C ALA A 33 -12.28 -4.87 27.89
N ALA A 34 -13.05 -4.01 27.22
CA ALA A 34 -12.53 -2.75 26.69
C ALA A 34 -12.01 -1.86 27.81
N VAL A 35 -10.79 -1.34 27.63
CA VAL A 35 -10.05 -0.70 28.73
C VAL A 35 -9.93 0.81 28.54
N LYS A 36 -10.18 1.58 29.60
CA LYS A 36 -9.82 3.00 29.65
C LYS A 36 -8.32 3.16 29.81
N ALA A 37 -7.74 4.20 29.23
CA ALA A 37 -6.31 4.50 29.29
C ALA A 37 -5.72 4.54 30.72
N ALA A 38 -6.53 4.95 31.71
CA ALA A 38 -6.13 5.07 33.11
C ALA A 38 -6.25 3.77 33.93
N ARG A 39 -6.86 2.72 33.38
CA ARG A 39 -7.01 1.42 34.07
C ARG A 39 -5.63 0.83 34.36
N GLU A 40 -5.54 0.12 35.48
CA GLU A 40 -4.33 -0.59 35.86
C GLU A 40 -4.19 -1.92 35.12
N VAL A 41 -2.96 -2.22 34.70
CA VAL A 41 -2.54 -3.51 34.14
C VAL A 41 -1.61 -4.17 35.16
N HIS A 42 -1.78 -5.48 35.30
CA HIS A 42 -1.03 -6.36 36.18
C HIS A 42 -0.35 -7.48 35.37
N PRO A 43 0.76 -8.05 35.89
CA PRO A 43 1.31 -9.29 35.38
C PRO A 43 0.24 -10.39 35.33
N GLY A 44 0.25 -11.20 34.26
CA GLY A 44 -0.73 -12.26 34.02
C GLY A 44 -1.96 -11.82 33.21
N ASN A 45 -2.22 -10.52 33.04
CA ASN A 45 -3.33 -10.07 32.20
C ASN A 45 -3.09 -10.40 30.72
N LYS A 46 -4.17 -10.66 30.00
CA LYS A 46 -4.19 -10.84 28.54
C LYS A 46 -4.60 -9.53 27.89
N VAL A 47 -3.70 -8.94 27.11
CA VAL A 47 -3.95 -7.74 26.32
C VAL A 47 -4.29 -8.15 24.90
N ARG A 48 -5.51 -7.83 24.46
CA ARG A 48 -5.95 -7.99 23.08
C ARG A 48 -5.97 -6.63 22.38
N LEU A 49 -5.27 -6.51 21.26
CA LEU A 49 -5.15 -5.30 20.46
C LEU A 49 -5.76 -5.53 19.07
N ARG A 50 -6.73 -4.70 18.70
CA ARG A 50 -7.28 -4.66 17.35
C ARG A 50 -6.45 -3.70 16.49
N ARG A 51 -5.82 -4.23 15.43
CA ARG A 51 -5.11 -3.42 14.44
C ARG A 51 -5.59 -3.78 13.04
N ASN A 52 -6.11 -2.77 12.35
CA ASN A 52 -6.83 -2.95 11.08
C ASN A 52 -8.02 -3.91 11.25
N GLN A 53 -7.90 -5.15 10.78
CA GLN A 53 -8.92 -6.20 10.87
C GLN A 53 -8.39 -7.47 11.59
N VAL A 54 -7.22 -7.38 12.22
CA VAL A 54 -6.59 -8.49 12.93
C VAL A 54 -6.58 -8.20 14.43
N PHE A 55 -6.88 -9.23 15.21
CA PHE A 55 -6.71 -9.20 16.65
C PHE A 55 -5.38 -9.82 17.03
N PHE A 56 -4.55 -9.03 17.72
CA PHE A 56 -3.31 -9.48 18.30
C PHE A 56 -3.52 -9.75 19.78
N GLU A 57 -3.02 -10.86 20.28
CA GLU A 57 -3.10 -11.21 21.69
C GLU A 57 -1.72 -11.33 22.30
N PHE A 58 -1.59 -10.74 23.49
CA PHE A 58 -0.35 -10.74 24.24
C PHE A 58 -0.62 -11.05 25.70
N LEU A 59 0.24 -11.88 26.29
CA LEU A 59 0.27 -12.13 27.72
C LEU A 59 1.30 -11.20 28.36
N VAL A 60 0.87 -10.48 29.40
CA VAL A 60 1.77 -9.63 30.20
C VAL A 60 2.51 -10.53 31.19
N LEU A 61 3.84 -10.54 31.12
CA LEU A 61 4.69 -11.33 32.02
C LEU A 61 5.13 -10.50 33.23
N ASP A 62 5.54 -9.25 33.00
CA ASP A 62 5.97 -8.33 34.06
C ASP A 62 5.79 -6.87 33.61
N LEU A 63 5.93 -5.94 34.55
CA LEU A 63 5.71 -4.51 34.37
C LEU A 63 7.03 -3.72 34.31
N PRO A 64 7.41 -3.13 33.16
CA PRO A 64 8.69 -2.42 33.04
C PRO A 64 8.68 -1.04 33.73
N LYS A 65 9.80 -0.67 34.37
CA LYS A 65 9.96 0.66 35.01
C LYS A 65 10.03 1.82 34.00
N SER A 66 10.68 1.61 32.86
CA SER A 66 10.88 2.59 31.78
C SER A 66 10.58 1.97 30.41
N ARG A 67 10.64 2.77 29.32
CA ARG A 67 10.41 2.24 27.97
C ARG A 67 11.56 1.32 27.58
N VAL A 68 11.25 0.06 27.29
CA VAL A 68 12.27 -0.96 27.04
C VAL A 68 12.76 -0.94 25.58
N GLY A 69 14.01 -1.36 25.38
CA GLY A 69 14.57 -1.62 24.06
C GLY A 69 13.91 -2.83 23.41
N ALA A 70 13.89 -2.90 22.08
CA ALA A 70 13.19 -3.96 21.33
C ALA A 70 13.61 -5.39 21.76
N LYS A 71 14.90 -5.60 22.01
CA LYS A 71 15.44 -6.90 22.44
C LYS A 71 14.89 -7.38 23.80
N LEU A 72 14.51 -6.46 24.68
CA LEU A 72 14.03 -6.76 26.03
C LEU A 72 12.51 -6.90 26.12
N VAL A 73 11.76 -6.48 25.08
CA VAL A 73 10.29 -6.57 25.06
C VAL A 73 9.77 -8.00 25.32
N PRO A 74 10.36 -9.07 24.74
CA PRO A 74 9.87 -10.43 24.96
C PRO A 74 9.90 -10.90 26.42
N LEU A 75 10.71 -10.27 27.29
CA LEU A 75 10.77 -10.58 28.72
C LEU A 75 9.51 -10.11 29.46
N TYR A 76 8.87 -9.05 28.99
CA TYR A 76 7.70 -8.44 29.62
C TYR A 76 6.39 -8.80 28.90
N LEU A 77 6.47 -9.19 27.63
CA LEU A 77 5.33 -9.41 26.76
C LEU A 77 5.53 -10.66 25.90
N LYS A 78 4.66 -11.66 26.08
CA LYS A 78 4.63 -12.86 25.23
C LYS A 78 3.51 -12.75 24.21
N ASN A 79 3.81 -12.96 22.94
CA ASN A 79 2.79 -13.05 21.90
C ASN A 79 2.06 -14.40 22.01
N ILE A 80 0.74 -14.36 22.12
CA ILE A 80 -0.17 -15.52 22.17
C ILE A 80 -1.26 -15.41 21.09
N THR A 81 -0.96 -14.67 20.01
CA THR A 81 -1.90 -14.43 18.91
C THR A 81 -2.32 -15.76 18.28
N PRO A 82 -3.62 -16.02 18.11
CA PRO A 82 -4.10 -17.24 17.46
C PRO A 82 -3.54 -17.38 16.03
N PRO A 83 -3.22 -18.60 15.58
CA PRO A 83 -2.69 -18.82 14.24
C PRO A 83 -3.67 -18.33 13.14
N GLU A 84 -4.98 -18.44 13.38
CA GLU A 84 -6.02 -17.95 12.46
C GLU A 84 -5.92 -16.44 12.15
N GLU A 85 -5.55 -15.64 13.16
CA GLU A 85 -5.38 -14.19 13.02
C GLU A 85 -4.09 -13.87 12.24
N ILE A 86 -3.05 -14.70 12.41
CA ILE A 86 -1.79 -14.58 11.66
C ILE A 86 -2.06 -14.86 10.17
N GLU A 87 -2.75 -15.94 9.84
CA GLU A 87 -3.12 -16.25 8.47
C GLU A 87 -4.01 -15.16 7.84
N ARG A 88 -4.95 -14.59 8.62
CA ARG A 88 -5.79 -13.49 8.14
C ARG A 88 -4.94 -12.27 7.77
N MET A 89 -3.91 -11.98 8.58
CA MET A 89 -2.94 -10.92 8.29
C MET A 89 -2.17 -11.20 7.00
N GLU A 90 -1.72 -12.44 6.80
CA GLU A 90 -1.00 -12.86 5.60
C GLU A 90 -1.88 -12.75 4.36
N ARG A 91 -3.12 -13.26 4.41
CA ARG A 91 -4.10 -13.10 3.31
C ARG A 91 -4.31 -11.63 2.93
N MET A 92 -4.46 -10.75 3.91
CA MET A 92 -4.57 -9.30 3.67
C MET A 92 -3.29 -8.68 3.10
N ARG A 93 -2.12 -9.20 3.48
CA ARG A 93 -0.84 -8.74 2.93
C ARG A 93 -0.73 -9.14 1.44
N LEU A 94 -1.07 -10.38 1.11
CA LEU A 94 -1.04 -10.89 -0.27
C LEU A 94 -2.01 -10.13 -1.17
N SER A 95 -3.24 -9.90 -0.74
CA SER A 95 -4.22 -9.16 -1.56
C SER A 95 -3.74 -7.74 -1.86
N ARG A 96 -3.11 -7.07 -0.87
CA ARG A 96 -2.53 -5.75 -1.06
C ARG A 96 -1.38 -5.74 -2.07
N THR A 97 -0.50 -6.75 -2.03
CA THR A 97 0.62 -6.83 -2.98
C THR A 97 0.15 -7.12 -4.41
N VAL A 98 -0.83 -8.01 -4.58
CA VAL A 98 -1.40 -8.32 -5.89
C VAL A 98 -2.06 -7.07 -6.50
N TYR A 99 -2.86 -6.35 -5.71
CA TYR A 99 -3.50 -5.11 -6.17
C TYR A 99 -2.49 -4.03 -6.57
N VAL A 100 -1.46 -3.80 -5.75
CA VAL A 100 -0.43 -2.80 -6.08
C VAL A 100 0.32 -3.20 -7.35
N ASN A 101 0.71 -4.46 -7.51
CA ASN A 101 1.45 -4.92 -8.69
C ASN A 101 0.61 -4.84 -9.97
N ALA A 102 -0.68 -5.21 -9.92
CA ALA A 102 -1.60 -5.11 -11.05
C ALA A 102 -1.75 -3.67 -11.59
N TYR A 103 -1.67 -2.65 -10.72
CA TYR A 103 -1.69 -1.25 -11.17
C TYR A 103 -0.44 -0.82 -11.94
N HIS A 104 0.67 -1.57 -11.84
CA HIS A 104 1.90 -1.30 -12.58
C HIS A 104 1.97 -2.07 -13.91
N GLU A 105 1.03 -2.98 -14.18
CA GLU A 105 0.96 -3.72 -15.45
C GLU A 105 0.45 -2.87 -16.63
N GLY A 106 -0.18 -1.71 -16.36
CA GLY A 106 -0.72 -0.81 -17.39
C GLY A 106 0.11 0.44 -17.69
N ARG A 107 1.11 0.78 -16.85
CA ARG A 107 1.99 1.94 -17.07
C ARG A 107 3.39 1.43 -17.38
N PRO A 108 3.81 1.44 -18.67
CA PRO A 108 5.17 1.04 -19.05
C PRO A 108 6.19 1.76 -18.19
N THR A 109 7.09 1.00 -17.56
CA THR A 109 8.21 1.61 -16.86
C THR A 109 9.14 2.28 -17.87
N LYS A 110 10.07 3.13 -17.41
CA LYS A 110 11.00 3.83 -18.30
C LYS A 110 11.83 2.85 -19.16
N LYS A 111 12.07 1.64 -18.66
CA LYS A 111 12.74 0.58 -19.42
C LYS A 111 11.80 0.00 -20.47
N ASP A 112 10.60 -0.43 -20.08
CA ASP A 112 9.62 -1.00 -21.02
C ASP A 112 9.27 -0.03 -22.16
N ARG A 113 9.26 1.28 -21.90
CA ARG A 113 9.07 2.29 -22.95
C ARG A 113 10.21 2.30 -23.96
N ARG A 114 11.47 2.20 -23.50
CA ARG A 114 12.63 2.15 -24.39
C ARG A 114 12.66 0.86 -25.20
N ASP A 115 12.33 -0.26 -24.56
CA ASP A 115 12.25 -1.56 -25.22
C ASP A 115 11.11 -1.57 -26.28
N ILE A 116 10.00 -0.86 -26.04
CA ILE A 116 8.93 -0.65 -27.03
C ILE A 116 9.37 0.30 -28.15
N GLU A 117 10.05 1.41 -27.82
CA GLU A 117 10.57 2.38 -28.80
C GLU A 117 11.60 1.71 -29.74
N GLU A 118 12.58 0.98 -29.18
CA GLU A 118 13.58 0.21 -29.93
C GLU A 118 12.93 -0.88 -30.79
N PHE A 119 11.98 -1.65 -30.23
CA PHE A 119 11.24 -2.64 -31.01
C PHE A 119 10.42 -2.01 -32.14
N THR A 120 9.89 -0.80 -31.96
CA THR A 120 9.08 -0.09 -32.96
C THR A 120 9.96 0.53 -34.05
N GLU A 121 11.12 1.08 -33.69
CA GLU A 121 12.12 1.60 -34.64
C GLU A 121 12.68 0.46 -35.50
N ASP A 122 13.11 -0.65 -34.89
CA ASP A 122 13.55 -1.85 -35.63
C ASP A 122 12.43 -2.41 -36.54
N TRP A 123 11.17 -2.30 -36.13
CA TRP A 123 10.02 -2.72 -36.93
C TRP A 123 9.79 -1.81 -38.14
N ILE A 124 9.88 -0.50 -37.95
CA ILE A 124 9.66 0.49 -39.02
C ILE A 124 10.76 0.37 -40.07
N ASP A 125 12.01 0.27 -39.64
CA ASP A 125 13.16 0.12 -40.55
C ASP A 125 13.06 -1.17 -41.38
N PHE A 126 12.55 -2.27 -40.82
CA PHE A 126 12.36 -3.55 -41.53
C PHE A 126 11.33 -3.48 -42.68
N PHE A 127 10.30 -2.63 -42.57
CA PHE A 127 9.26 -2.51 -43.62
C PHE A 127 9.53 -1.40 -44.63
N ASP A 128 10.34 -0.39 -44.27
CA ASP A 128 10.71 0.72 -45.17
C ASP A 128 11.91 0.40 -46.08
N GLU A 129 12.66 -0.68 -45.82
CA GLU A 129 13.84 -1.05 -46.62
C GLU A 129 13.51 -1.75 -47.95
N ASP A 130 12.25 -2.16 -48.18
CA ASP A 130 11.81 -2.91 -49.37
C ASP A 130 10.93 -2.12 -50.38
N ASP A 131 10.59 -0.84 -50.14
CA ASP A 131 9.75 -0.03 -51.08
C ASP A 131 10.56 0.98 -51.92
N ALA A 132 11.82 0.64 -52.25
CA ALA A 132 12.62 1.37 -53.21
C ALA A 132 12.39 0.84 -54.64
N GLY A 133 11.23 1.16 -55.25
CA GLY A 133 11.17 1.22 -56.71
C GLY A 133 9.80 1.10 -57.38
N THR A 134 9.25 2.23 -57.84
CA THR A 134 8.85 2.40 -59.25
C THR A 134 8.79 3.90 -59.61
N PRO A 135 9.46 4.40 -60.67
CA PRO A 135 9.33 5.77 -61.16
C PRO A 135 8.30 5.94 -62.31
N ASP A 136 7.80 7.18 -62.44
CA ASP A 136 7.17 7.87 -63.58
C ASP A 136 5.82 7.38 -64.16
N ASP A 137 4.80 8.27 -64.21
CA ASP A 137 4.47 9.05 -65.42
C ASP A 137 3.27 10.00 -65.20
N ALA A 138 3.31 11.14 -65.87
CA ALA A 138 2.36 12.23 -65.85
C ALA A 138 1.06 11.91 -66.61
N SER A 139 -0.08 12.45 -66.16
CA SER A 139 -1.10 12.97 -67.08
C SER A 139 -2.11 13.88 -66.37
N GLN A 140 -2.38 14.98 -67.05
CA GLN A 140 -3.31 16.05 -66.70
C GLN A 140 -4.76 15.55 -66.67
N ALA A 141 -5.58 16.14 -65.81
CA ALA A 141 -6.94 16.54 -66.17
C ALA A 141 -7.43 17.64 -65.22
N ASP A 142 -7.71 18.80 -65.80
CA ASP A 142 -8.61 19.83 -65.29
C ASP A 142 -9.92 19.20 -64.78
N GLU A 143 -10.47 19.73 -63.69
CA GLU A 143 -11.87 20.12 -63.70
C GLU A 143 -12.08 21.17 -62.61
N SER A 144 -12.52 22.33 -63.09
CA SER A 144 -13.12 23.40 -62.33
C SER A 144 -14.14 22.91 -61.30
N ASP A 145 -13.99 23.33 -60.05
CA ASP A 145 -15.13 23.97 -59.41
C ASP A 145 -14.72 24.97 -58.33
N ARG A 146 -15.15 26.19 -58.60
CA ARG A 146 -14.83 27.43 -57.93
C ARG A 146 -16.09 27.85 -57.19
N PHE A 147 -16.15 27.73 -55.86
CA PHE A 147 -17.06 28.60 -55.09
C PHE A 147 -16.46 29.02 -53.73
N PRO A 148 -16.72 30.27 -53.30
CA PRO A 148 -15.81 31.05 -52.46
C PRO A 148 -16.12 31.01 -50.96
N ALA A 149 -15.10 31.36 -50.18
CA ALA A 149 -15.19 31.69 -48.76
C ALA A 149 -15.58 33.16 -48.53
N ALA A 150 -16.23 33.38 -47.38
CA ALA A 150 -16.36 34.61 -46.59
C ALA A 150 -17.37 35.69 -47.03
N ALA A 151 -18.29 36.04 -46.12
CA ALA A 151 -18.14 37.21 -45.24
C ALA A 151 -19.52 37.63 -44.67
N SER A 152 -19.72 37.41 -43.37
CA SER A 152 -20.80 38.03 -42.60
C SER A 152 -20.37 39.44 -42.22
N GLN A 153 -21.12 40.43 -42.67
CA GLN A 153 -20.94 41.85 -42.36
C GLN A 153 -21.30 42.17 -40.89
N ARG A 154 -20.50 43.03 -40.27
CA ARG A 154 -20.96 44.28 -39.64
C ARG A 154 -19.87 45.34 -39.77
#